data_AF-A0A4S2L1M1-F1
#
_entry.id   AF-A0A4S2L1M1-F1
#
_cell.length_a   1.000
_cell.length_b   1.000
_cell.length_c   1.000
_cell.angle_alpha   90.00
_cell.angle_beta   90.00
_cell.angle_gamma   90.00
#
_symmetry.space_group_name_H-M   'P 1'
#
loop_
_entity.id
_entity.type
_entity.pdbx_description
1 polymer ?
#
loop_
_entity_poly.entity_id
_entity_poly.type
_entity_poly.pdbx_seq_one_letter_code
_entity_poly.pdbx_strand_id
1 'polypeptide(L)' 'MTVHWIGKQTMERKSYAIACRRFSGTHSYDRVARLIEDIHTSFGINKNKIIATVTDNGSNFVKAFREFGVNLGDSFFS' A
#
# COMPACT_ATOMS: atom_id res chain seq x y z
N MET A 1 -6.58 3.76 -5.58
CA MET A 1 -5.24 3.86 -4.99
C MET A 1 -4.55 5.08 -5.55
N THR A 2 -4.12 5.95 -4.64
CA THR A 2 -3.24 7.07 -4.92
C THR A 2 -1.91 6.79 -4.26
N VAL A 3 -0.82 7.24 -4.88
CA VAL A 3 0.52 7.24 -4.29
C VAL A 3 0.95 8.68 -4.06
N HIS A 4 1.69 8.87 -2.97
CA HIS A 4 2.17 10.18 -2.56
C HIS A 4 3.65 10.06 -2.22
N TRP A 5 4.45 11.01 -2.69
CA TRP A 5 5.88 11.06 -2.38
C TRP A 5 6.37 12.51 -2.38
N ILE A 6 7.49 12.77 -1.70
CA ILE A 6 8.16 14.07 -1.75
C ILE A 6 9.12 14.09 -2.93
N GLY A 7 8.98 15.09 -3.80
CA GLY A 7 9.89 15.29 -4.93
C GLY A 7 11.29 15.65 -4.45
N LYS A 8 12.30 14.88 -4.81
CA LYS A 8 13.69 15.10 -4.35
C LYS A 8 14.24 16.48 -4.70
N GLN A 9 13.84 17.06 -5.84
CA GLN A 9 14.33 18.37 -6.28
C GLN A 9 13.51 19.53 -5.71
N THR A 10 12.18 19.40 -5.66
CA THR A 10 11.29 20.50 -5.29
C THR A 10 10.89 20.49 -3.82
N MET A 11 11.11 19.38 -3.11
CA MET A 11 10.62 19.11 -1.75
C MET A 11 9.10 19.20 -1.61
N GLU A 12 8.36 19.19 -2.72
CA GLU A 12 6.91 19.26 -2.73
C GLU A 12 6.29 17.86 -2.72
N ARG A 13 5.12 17.75 -2.09
CA ARG A 13 4.31 16.54 -2.15
C ARG A 13 3.72 16.35 -3.53
N LYS A 14 4.10 15.27 -4.20
CA LYS A 14 3.50 14.79 -5.44
C LYS A 14 2.43 13.75 -5.11
N SER A 15 1.36 13.75 -5.88
CA SER A 15 0.24 12.80 -5.75
C SER A 15 -0.12 12.27 -7.13
N TYR A 16 -0.32 10.96 -7.24
CA TYR A 16 -0.71 10.34 -8.51
C TYR A 16 -1.70 9.21 -8.29
N ALA A 17 -2.79 9.20 -9.06
CA ALA A 17 -3.76 8.13 -9.04
C ALA A 17 -3.26 6.99 -9.95
N ILE A 18 -2.91 5.84 -9.35
CA ILE A 18 -2.37 4.69 -10.09
C ILE A 18 -3.40 3.59 -10.35
N ALA A 19 -4.51 3.57 -9.60
CA ALA A 19 -5.56 2.59 -9.85
C ALA A 19 -6.92 3.08 -9.35
N CYS A 20 -7.95 2.85 -10.16
CA CYS A 20 -9.35 2.89 -9.75
C CYS A 20 -10.02 1.62 -10.29
N ARG A 21 -9.82 0.49 -9.59
CA ARG A 21 -10.31 -0.82 -10.02
C ARG A 21 -11.55 -1.18 -9.22
N ARG A 22 -12.59 -1.66 -9.91
CA ARG A 22 -13.75 -2.26 -9.23
C ARG A 22 -13.33 -3.58 -8.61
N PHE A 23 -13.55 -3.72 -7.31
CA PHE A 23 -13.30 -4.96 -6.60
C PHE A 23 -14.62 -5.70 -6.43
N SER A 24 -14.81 -6.77 -7.21
CA SER A 24 -16.06 -7.54 -7.29
C SER A 24 -15.94 -8.90 -6.60
N GLY A 25 -17.09 -9.39 -6.11
CA GLY A 25 -17.19 -10.65 -5.35
C GLY A 25 -16.83 -10.46 -3.87
N THR A 26 -16.45 -11.55 -3.18
CA THR A 26 -16.14 -11.51 -1.76
C THR A 26 -14.92 -10.64 -1.49
N HIS A 27 -15.08 -9.67 -0.58
CA HIS A 27 -14.05 -8.72 -0.19
C HIS A 27 -13.13 -9.31 0.89
N SER A 28 -12.53 -10.49 0.66
CA SER A 28 -11.64 -11.10 1.66
C SER A 28 -10.30 -10.38 1.78
N TYR A 29 -9.70 -10.46 2.97
CA TYR A 29 -8.44 -9.77 3.28
C TYR A 29 -7.27 -10.19 2.36
N ASP A 30 -7.21 -11.46 1.97
CA ASP A 30 -6.18 -11.99 1.07
C ASP A 30 -6.33 -11.42 -0.36
N ARG A 31 -7.55 -11.29 -0.86
CA ARG A 31 -7.81 -10.71 -2.18
C ARG A 31 -7.49 -9.21 -2.21
N VAL A 32 -7.75 -8.51 -1.11
CA VAL A 32 -7.38 -7.10 -0.94
C VAL A 32 -5.86 -6.94 -0.97
N ALA A 33 -5.13 -7.76 -0.20
CA ALA A 33 -3.66 -7.74 -0.17
C ALA A 33 -3.07 -8.02 -1.57
N ARG A 34 -3.54 -9.06 -2.26
CA ARG A 34 -3.10 -9.37 -3.63
C ARG A 34 -3.37 -8.24 -4.61
N LEU A 35 -4.55 -7.63 -4.56
CA LEU A 35 -4.87 -6.50 -5.45
C LEU A 35 -3.92 -5.32 -5.24
N ILE A 36 -3.57 -5.02 -3.98
CA ILE A 36 -2.62 -3.96 -3.63
C ILE A 36 -1.22 -4.30 -4.17
N GLU A 37 -0.75 -5.53 -3.96
CA GLU A 37 0.54 -6.02 -4.45
C GLU A 37 0.63 -6.01 -5.98
N ASP A 38 -0.43 -6.43 -6.68
CA ASP A 38 -0.52 -6.41 -8.13
C ASP A 38 -0.44 -4.98 -8.68
N ILE A 39 -1.15 -4.04 -8.06
CA ILE A 39 -1.09 -2.63 -8.44
C ILE A 39 0.34 -2.11 -8.25
N HIS A 40 0.95 -2.31 -7.08
CA HIS A 40 2.32 -1.88 -6.83
C HIS A 40 3.33 -2.44 -7.85
N THR A 41 3.26 -3.75 -8.11
CA THR A 41 4.15 -4.45 -9.05
C THR A 41 3.96 -3.93 -10.48
N SER A 42 2.71 -3.70 -10.91
CA SER A 42 2.42 -3.17 -12.25
C SER A 42 2.99 -1.77 -12.52
N PHE A 43 3.26 -0.99 -11.48
CA PHE A 43 3.89 0.34 -11.57
C PHE A 43 5.38 0.34 -11.18
N GLY A 44 6.00 -0.83 -10.98
CA GLY A 44 7.41 -0.93 -10.57
C GLY A 44 7.69 -0.34 -9.17
N ILE A 45 6.65 -0.29 -8.33
CA ILE A 45 6.72 0.14 -6.93
C ILE A 45 7.01 -1.11 -6.10
N ASN A 46 8.29 -1.41 -5.90
CA ASN A 46 8.69 -2.55 -5.06
C ASN A 46 8.61 -2.20 -3.57
N LYS A 47 8.74 -3.21 -2.70
CA LYS A 47 8.66 -3.08 -1.25
C LYS A 47 9.58 -2.01 -0.67
N ASN A 48 10.76 -1.81 -1.26
CA ASN A 48 11.75 -0.80 -0.80
C ASN A 48 11.32 0.64 -1.09
N LYS A 49 10.34 0.85 -1.98
CA LYS A 49 9.78 2.16 -2.31
C LYS A 49 8.52 2.49 -1.50
N ILE A 50 8.00 1.54 -0.72
CA ILE A 50 6.77 1.69 0.05
C ILE A 50 7.14 1.93 1.51
N ILE A 51 6.90 3.14 2.00
CA ILE A 51 7.11 3.48 3.42
C ILE A 51 5.87 3.14 4.24
N ALA A 52 4.68 3.41 3.69
CA ALA A 52 3.42 3.12 4.32
C ALA A 52 2.32 2.95 3.26
N THR A 53 1.28 2.19 3.61
CA THR A 53 0.01 2.16 2.86
C THR A 53 -1.10 2.52 3.84
N VAL A 54 -1.91 3.51 3.49
CA VAL A 54 -3.01 4.00 4.33
C VAL A 54 -4.33 3.55 3.72
N THR A 55 -5.18 2.91 4.52
CA THR A 55 -6.52 2.47 4.13
C THR A 55 -7.53 2.86 5.19
N ASP A 56 -8.82 2.76 4.86
CA ASP A 56 -9.85 2.82 5.90
C ASP A 56 -9.75 1.63 6.88
N ASN A 57 -10.44 1.75 8.00
CA ASN A 57 -10.46 0.74 9.07
C ASN A 57 -11.44 -0.42 8.79
N GLY A 58 -11.74 -0.71 7.53
CA GLY A 58 -12.54 -1.87 7.17
C GLY A 58 -11.89 -3.16 7.69
N SER A 59 -12.68 -4.06 8.25
CA SER A 59 -12.19 -5.28 8.93
C SER A 59 -11.30 -6.16 8.03
N ASN A 60 -11.54 -6.15 6.72
CA ASN A 60 -10.72 -6.87 5.74
C ASN A 60 -9.35 -6.20 5.51
N PHE A 61 -9.28 -4.87 5.59
CA PHE A 61 -8.01 -4.14 5.54
C PHE A 61 -7.20 -4.39 6.80
N VAL A 62 -7.81 -4.27 7.98
CA VAL A 62 -7.13 -4.54 9.27
C VAL A 62 -6.49 -5.93 9.27
N LYS A 63 -7.24 -6.95 8.83
CA LYS A 63 -6.71 -8.32 8.70
C LYS A 63 -5.61 -8.43 7.65
N ALA A 64 -5.77 -7.80 6.49
CA ALA A 64 -4.75 -7.82 5.43
C ALA A 64 -3.43 -7.21 5.90
N PHE A 65 -3.47 -6.09 6.61
CA PHE A 65 -2.28 -5.46 7.16
C PHE A 65 -1.66 -6.24 8.32
N ARG A 66 -2.47 -6.92 9.14
CA ARG A 66 -1.93 -7.79 10.19
C ARG A 66 -1.21 -9.01 9.62
N GLU A 67 -1.74 -9.60 8.56
CA GLU A 67 -1.22 -10.84 7.97
C GLU A 67 -0.05 -10.59 6.99
N PHE A 68 -0.11 -9.50 6.21
CA PHE A 68 0.82 -9.23 5.12
C PHE A 68 1.61 -7.92 5.28
N GLY A 69 1.35 -7.15 6.34
CA GLY A 69 2.11 -5.95 6.68
C GLY A 69 3.47 -6.28 7.27
N VAL A 70 4.39 -5.33 7.15
CA VAL A 70 5.74 -5.46 7.72
C VAL A 70 5.68 -4.99 9.17
N ASN A 71 6.15 -5.80 10.12
CA ASN A 71 6.30 -5.37 11.50
C ASN A 71 7.56 -4.49 11.60
N LEU A 72 7.39 -3.19 11.83
CA LEU A 72 8.50 -2.23 11.98
C LEU A 72 9.22 -2.36 13.34
N GLY A 73 8.84 -3.37 14.15
CA GLY A 73 9.14 -3.49 15.56
C GLY A 73 10.57 -3.76 16.01
N ASP A 74 11.54 -4.07 15.13
CA ASP A 74 12.90 -4.45 15.61
C ASP A 74 14.08 -3.82 14.84
N SER A 75 13.88 -3.04 13.78
CA SER A 75 14.97 -2.61 12.89
C SER A 75 15.18 -1.11 12.75
N PHE A 76 14.48 -0.28 13.53
CA PHE A 76 14.66 1.18 13.56
C PHE A 76 15.26 1.72 14.88
N PHE A 77 15.54 0.83 15.85
CA PHE A 77 16.13 1.19 17.15
C PHE A 77 17.35 0.34 17.56
N SER A 78 17.99 -0.40 16.64
CA SER A 78 19.30 -1.05 16.91
C SER A 78 20.45 -0.29 16.27
#